data_AF-A0A942LBY0-F1
#
_entry.id   AF-A0A942LBY0-F1
#
_cell.length_a   1.000
_cell.length_b   1.000
_cell.length_c   1.000
_cell.angle_alpha   90.00
_cell.angle_beta   90.00
_cell.angle_gamma   90.00
#
_symmetry.space_group_name_H-M   'P 1'
#
loop_
_entity.id
_entity.type
_entity.pdbx_description
1 polymer ?
#
loop_
_entity_poly.entity_id
_entity_poly.type
_entity_poly.pdbx_seq_one_letter_code
_entity_poly.pdbx_strand_id
1 'polypeptide(L)'
;MLGLGVMIQTLGGNEETVNAVKSALNKTIEKVWLKENELLFKFTDGTNLKLYDDGQSCCETRYMRTDDDLSEYSGAKLLDFELKNAPNQEDEYGDHEIQFLDVKTDKGIFQMANHNEHNGYYGGFWIVARVF
;
A
#
# COMPACT_ATOMS: atom_id res chain seq x y z
N MET A 1 2.98 -18.97 18.47
CA MET A 1 3.54 -17.64 18.17
C MET A 1 3.62 -17.53 16.65
N LEU A 2 2.51 -17.13 16.02
CA LEU A 2 2.42 -16.96 14.57
C LEU A 2 3.31 -15.76 14.19
N GLY A 3 4.36 -16.04 13.42
CA GLY A 3 5.43 -15.10 13.13
C GLY A 3 4.97 -13.89 12.34
N LEU A 4 5.70 -12.78 12.52
CA LEU A 4 5.71 -11.59 11.66
C LEU A 4 5.44 -12.00 10.20
N GLY A 5 4.19 -11.86 9.78
CA GLY A 5 3.67 -12.45 8.56
C GLY A 5 4.24 -11.76 7.34
N VAL A 6 5.05 -12.50 6.59
CA VAL A 6 5.12 -12.50 5.11
C VAL A 6 5.61 -11.24 4.38
N MET A 7 5.69 -10.05 4.97
CA MET A 7 5.74 -8.84 4.13
C MET A 7 7.09 -8.16 3.85
N ILE A 8 8.21 -8.68 4.37
CA ILE A 8 9.53 -8.09 4.10
C ILE A 8 10.00 -8.35 2.66
N GLN A 9 9.46 -9.36 1.97
CA GLN A 9 9.91 -9.72 0.63
C GLN A 9 9.02 -9.18 -0.50
N THR A 10 7.83 -8.65 -0.20
CA THR A 10 6.82 -8.33 -1.23
C THR A 10 6.63 -6.84 -1.50
N LEU A 11 6.97 -5.93 -0.58
CA LEU A 11 6.94 -4.49 -0.84
C LEU A 11 8.24 -4.02 -1.53
N GLY A 12 8.30 -4.12 -2.86
CA GLY A 12 9.38 -3.53 -3.68
C GLY A 12 10.82 -3.95 -3.30
N GLY A 13 10.99 -4.97 -2.46
CA GLY A 13 12.25 -5.64 -2.13
C GLY A 13 13.43 -4.81 -1.60
N ASN A 14 13.34 -3.49 -1.44
CA ASN A 14 14.49 -2.67 -1.01
C ASN A 14 14.54 -2.47 0.51
N GLU A 15 15.78 -2.41 1.04
CA GLU A 15 16.06 -2.31 2.48
C GLU A 15 15.37 -1.10 3.14
N GLU A 16 15.23 0.00 2.40
CA GLU A 16 14.58 1.22 2.86
C GLU A 16 13.08 1.00 3.13
N THR A 17 12.37 0.37 2.19
CA THR A 17 10.95 -0.01 2.36
C THR A 17 10.77 -0.92 3.57
N VAL A 18 11.62 -1.94 3.68
CA VAL A 18 11.58 -2.90 4.80
C VAL A 18 11.78 -2.21 6.14
N ASN A 19 12.76 -1.30 6.22
CA ASN A 19 13.06 -0.58 7.46
C ASN A 19 11.95 0.41 7.82
N ALA A 20 11.38 1.10 6.83
CA ALA A 20 10.25 2.00 7.03
C ALA A 20 9.05 1.24 7.63
N VAL A 21 8.66 0.11 7.03
CA VAL A 21 7.55 -0.73 7.54
C VAL A 21 7.85 -1.26 8.94
N LYS A 22 9.02 -1.88 9.16
CA LYS A 22 9.41 -2.38 10.49
C LYS A 22 9.34 -1.30 11.56
N SER A 23 9.76 -0.08 11.22
CA SER A 23 9.74 1.06 12.14
C SER A 23 8.32 1.52 12.47
N ALA A 24 7.33 1.18 11.65
CA ALA A 24 5.93 1.58 11.81
C ALA A 24 5.06 0.53 12.52
N LEU A 25 5.44 -0.75 12.47
CA LEU A 25 4.65 -1.82 13.08
C LEU A 25 4.49 -1.62 14.60
N ASN A 26 3.33 -2.02 15.10
CA ASN A 26 2.85 -1.89 16.49
C ASN A 26 2.67 -0.45 16.99
N LYS A 27 2.85 0.57 16.14
CA LYS A 27 2.53 1.95 16.49
C LYS A 27 1.03 2.21 16.40
N THR A 28 0.56 3.12 17.24
CA THR A 28 -0.81 3.61 17.22
C THR A 28 -0.97 4.69 16.16
N ILE A 29 -1.91 4.48 15.24
CA ILE A 29 -2.26 5.42 14.18
C ILE A 29 -2.95 6.62 14.82
N GLU A 30 -2.38 7.81 14.66
CA GLU A 30 -3.10 9.06 14.94
C GLU A 30 -4.08 9.35 13.80
N LYS A 31 -3.60 9.23 12.55
CA LYS A 31 -4.38 9.47 11.34
C LYS A 31 -3.84 8.64 10.18
N VAL A 32 -4.73 8.12 9.35
CA VAL A 32 -4.40 7.54 8.04
C VAL A 32 -5.29 8.18 6.98
N TRP A 33 -4.74 8.51 5.81
CA TRP A 33 -5.47 9.14 4.71
C TRP A 33 -4.80 8.89 3.36
N LEU A 34 -5.59 8.95 2.29
CA LEU A 34 -5.11 8.90 0.92
C LEU A 34 -4.98 10.32 0.36
N LYS A 35 -3.84 10.65 -0.25
CA LYS A 35 -3.64 11.93 -0.95
C LYS A 35 -2.76 11.70 -2.18
N GLU A 36 -3.22 12.13 -3.36
CA GLU A 36 -2.40 12.11 -4.60
C GLU A 36 -1.75 10.73 -4.88
N ASN A 37 -2.51 9.65 -4.69
CA ASN A 37 -2.06 8.25 -4.82
C ASN A 37 -1.05 7.77 -3.76
N GLU A 38 -0.79 8.54 -2.71
CA GLU A 38 -0.01 8.12 -1.55
C GLU A 38 -0.92 7.80 -0.36
N LEU A 39 -0.77 6.61 0.23
CA LEU A 39 -1.35 6.26 1.51
C LEU A 39 -0.43 6.77 2.63
N LEU A 40 -0.95 7.68 3.46
CA LEU A 40 -0.18 8.42 4.45
C LEU A 40 -0.64 8.05 5.86
N PHE A 41 0.32 7.80 6.75
CA PHE A 41 0.11 7.55 8.16
C PHE A 41 0.84 8.59 8.99
N LYS A 42 0.15 9.11 10.01
CA LYS A 42 0.75 9.79 11.14
C LYS A 42 0.51 8.94 12.38
N PHE A 43 1.55 8.68 13.15
CA PHE A 43 1.48 7.91 14.39
C PHE A 43 1.50 8.84 15.62
N THR A 44 0.97 8.35 16.74
CA THR A 44 0.86 9.14 17.99
C THR A 44 2.22 9.48 18.60
N ASP A 45 3.30 8.82 18.18
CA ASP A 45 4.67 9.14 18.59
C ASP A 45 5.32 10.25 17.73
N GLY A 46 4.56 10.83 16.80
CA GLY A 46 5.00 11.90 15.90
C GLY A 46 5.71 11.42 14.64
N THR A 47 5.93 10.11 14.46
CA THR A 47 6.51 9.56 13.23
C THR A 47 5.47 9.41 12.13
N ASN A 48 5.91 9.37 10.87
CA ASN A 48 5.04 9.18 9.72
C ASN A 48 5.54 8.04 8.82
N LEU A 49 4.61 7.48 8.04
CA LEU A 49 4.88 6.48 7.02
C LEU A 49 4.04 6.80 5.79
N LYS A 50 4.62 6.69 4.60
CA LYS A 50 3.88 6.73 3.35
C LYS A 50 4.09 5.47 2.53
N LEU A 51 3.06 5.02 1.82
CA LEU A 51 3.14 3.98 0.81
C LEU A 51 2.59 4.49 -0.52
N TYR A 52 3.26 4.17 -1.61
CA TYR A 52 2.88 4.58 -2.96
C TYR A 52 3.48 3.64 -4.00
N ASP A 53 2.94 3.68 -5.22
CA ASP A 53 3.48 2.96 -6.36
C ASP A 53 4.57 3.81 -7.03
N ASP A 54 5.81 3.34 -7.01
CA ASP A 54 7.00 3.99 -7.58
C ASP A 54 7.39 3.38 -8.94
N GLY A 55 6.42 2.77 -9.63
CA GLY A 55 6.55 2.24 -10.99
C GLY A 55 6.79 3.31 -12.06
N GLN A 56 7.44 2.92 -13.16
CA GLN A 56 7.81 3.84 -14.25
C GLN A 56 6.60 4.32 -15.05
N SER A 57 6.13 5.54 -14.83
CA SER A 57 5.02 6.12 -15.59
C SER A 57 5.44 6.58 -17.00
N CYS A 58 5.55 5.66 -17.96
CA CYS A 58 5.63 5.99 -19.39
C CYS A 58 4.45 5.33 -20.12
N CYS A 59 3.46 6.15 -20.52
CA CYS A 59 2.20 5.71 -21.14
C CYS A 59 1.27 4.90 -20.23
N GLU A 60 1.41 5.03 -18.91
CA GLU A 60 0.57 4.34 -17.92
C GLU A 60 -0.25 5.35 -17.11
N THR A 61 -1.45 4.95 -16.70
CA THR A 61 -2.23 5.68 -15.69
C THR A 61 -2.26 4.86 -14.40
N ARG A 62 -1.49 5.32 -13.40
CA ARG A 62 -1.36 4.67 -12.09
C ARG A 62 -2.11 5.45 -11.02
N TYR A 63 -2.96 4.78 -10.25
CA TYR A 63 -3.69 5.43 -9.16
C TYR A 63 -4.07 4.46 -8.04
N MET A 64 -4.27 5.02 -6.84
CA MET A 64 -4.68 4.28 -5.66
C MET A 64 -6.08 4.72 -5.22
N ARG A 65 -6.93 3.77 -4.84
CA ARG A 65 -8.28 4.02 -4.30
C ARG A 65 -8.58 3.09 -3.14
N THR A 66 -9.59 3.44 -2.36
CA THR A 66 -10.17 2.58 -1.33
C THR A 66 -11.65 2.94 -1.19
N ASP A 67 -12.46 1.94 -0.89
CA ASP A 67 -13.87 2.12 -0.51
C ASP A 67 -14.04 2.18 1.02
N ASP A 68 -12.98 1.93 1.78
CA ASP A 68 -12.99 1.97 3.24
C ASP A 68 -12.93 3.41 3.78
N ASP A 69 -13.62 3.67 4.90
CA ASP A 69 -13.46 4.92 5.65
C ASP A 69 -12.20 4.86 6.51
N LEU A 70 -11.11 5.43 5.99
CA LEU A 70 -9.81 5.49 6.65
C LEU A 70 -9.85 6.17 8.03
N SER A 71 -10.85 7.00 8.32
CA SER A 71 -10.96 7.69 9.62
C SER A 71 -11.30 6.73 10.78
N GLU A 72 -11.92 5.58 10.50
CA GLU A 72 -12.28 4.56 11.49
C GLU A 72 -11.04 3.92 12.18
N TYR A 73 -9.89 3.98 11.51
CA TYR A 73 -8.64 3.39 11.96
C TYR A 73 -7.78 4.32 12.84
N SER A 74 -8.25 5.54 13.13
CA SER A 74 -7.61 6.38 14.16
C SER A 74 -7.64 5.68 15.52
N GLY A 75 -6.50 5.66 16.21
CA GLY A 75 -6.29 4.93 17.47
C GLY A 75 -6.07 3.43 17.32
N ALA A 76 -6.08 2.87 16.11
CA ALA A 76 -5.73 1.46 15.89
C ALA A 76 -4.21 1.25 15.93
N LYS A 77 -3.77 0.06 16.32
CA LYS A 77 -2.38 -0.38 16.14
C LYS A 77 -2.19 -0.95 14.74
N LEU A 78 -1.17 -0.46 14.04
CA LEU A 78 -0.74 -1.04 12.77
C LEU A 78 -0.03 -2.38 13.03
N LEU A 79 -0.55 -3.48 12.49
CA LEU A 79 -0.04 -4.83 12.78
C LEU A 79 0.78 -5.40 11.63
N ASP A 80 0.35 -5.16 10.39
CA ASP A 80 0.96 -5.74 9.20
C ASP A 80 0.41 -5.05 7.94
N PHE A 81 1.01 -5.34 6.79
CA PHE A 81 0.36 -5.13 5.49
C PHE A 81 0.50 -6.39 4.65
N GLU A 82 -0.29 -6.52 3.58
CA GLU A 82 -0.25 -7.68 2.69
C GLU A 82 -0.63 -7.27 1.27
N LEU A 83 0.20 -7.64 0.29
CA LEU A 83 -0.13 -7.48 -1.12
C LEU A 83 -0.88 -8.70 -1.63
N LYS A 84 -1.96 -8.47 -2.37
CA LYS A 84 -2.76 -9.50 -3.02
C LYS A 84 -2.96 -9.12 -4.49
N ASN A 85 -2.66 -10.05 -5.38
CA ASN A 85 -2.89 -9.83 -6.80
C ASN A 85 -4.37 -10.06 -7.13
N ALA A 86 -4.95 -9.17 -7.93
CA ALA A 86 -6.22 -9.43 -8.60
C ALA A 86 -5.95 -10.13 -9.94
N PRO A 87 -6.93 -10.86 -10.51
CA PRO A 87 -6.85 -11.28 -11.90
C PRO A 87 -6.83 -10.04 -12.82
N ASN A 88 -5.96 -10.06 -13.83
CA ASN A 88 -5.88 -9.01 -14.85
C ASN A 88 -7.20 -8.93 -15.63
N GLN A 89 -7.59 -7.71 -16.01
CA GLN A 89 -8.69 -7.48 -16.96
C GLN A 89 -8.10 -6.99 -18.28
N GLU A 90 -8.30 -7.77 -19.34
CA GLU A 90 -7.95 -7.35 -20.71
C GLU A 90 -8.91 -6.24 -21.15
N ASP A 91 -8.36 -5.16 -21.72
CA ASP A 91 -9.11 -4.12 -22.42
C ASP A 91 -8.86 -4.24 -23.93
N GLU A 92 -9.80 -3.78 -24.76
CA GLU A 92 -9.75 -3.95 -26.23
C GLU A 92 -8.47 -3.37 -26.87
N TYR A 93 -7.81 -2.43 -26.19
CA TYR A 93 -6.60 -1.73 -26.64
C TYR A 93 -5.48 -1.67 -25.59
N GLY A 94 -5.56 -2.45 -24.51
CA GLY A 94 -4.62 -2.40 -23.38
C GLY A 94 -4.92 -3.40 -22.28
N ASP A 95 -4.32 -3.22 -21.12
CA ASP A 95 -4.52 -4.03 -19.93
C ASP A 95 -4.84 -3.12 -18.72
N HIS A 96 -5.75 -3.59 -17.87
CA HIS A 96 -6.01 -3.00 -16.56
C HIS A 96 -5.64 -4.00 -15.48
N GLU A 97 -4.53 -3.72 -14.79
CA GLU A 97 -4.07 -4.51 -13.66
C GLU A 97 -4.51 -3.88 -12.34
N ILE A 98 -4.80 -4.73 -11.37
CA ILE A 98 -5.15 -4.32 -10.01
C ILE A 98 -4.33 -5.13 -9.01
N GLN A 99 -3.71 -4.45 -8.05
CA GLN A 99 -3.09 -5.08 -6.88
C GLN A 99 -3.66 -4.47 -5.61
N PHE A 100 -4.18 -5.34 -4.74
CA PHE A 100 -4.69 -4.94 -3.44
C PHE A 100 -3.57 -4.88 -2.41
N LEU A 101 -3.62 -3.86 -1.56
CA LEU A 101 -2.81 -3.71 -0.36
C LEU A 101 -3.75 -3.74 0.85
N ASP A 102 -3.77 -4.85 1.57
CA ASP A 102 -4.45 -4.97 2.85
C ASP A 102 -3.58 -4.35 3.94
N VAL A 103 -4.14 -3.42 4.72
CA VAL A 103 -3.50 -2.86 5.91
C VAL A 103 -4.17 -3.44 7.13
N LYS A 104 -3.43 -4.25 7.89
CA LYS A 104 -3.97 -4.96 9.05
C LYS A 104 -3.75 -4.15 10.31
N THR A 105 -4.84 -3.95 11.04
CA THR A 105 -4.83 -3.26 12.33
C THR A 105 -5.53 -4.10 13.40
N ASP A 106 -5.44 -3.70 14.66
CA ASP A 106 -6.21 -4.32 15.75
C ASP A 106 -7.71 -3.92 15.74
N LYS A 107 -8.14 -3.00 14.86
CA LYS A 107 -9.54 -2.67 14.61
C LYS A 107 -10.15 -3.34 13.38
N GLY A 108 -9.35 -4.09 12.62
CA GLY A 108 -9.75 -4.69 11.36
C GLY A 108 -8.75 -4.43 10.24
N ILE A 109 -9.14 -4.79 9.02
CA ILE A 109 -8.33 -4.61 7.81
C ILE A 109 -9.04 -3.57 6.94
N PHE A 110 -8.31 -2.60 6.40
CA PHE A 110 -8.77 -1.82 5.25
C PHE A 110 -7.93 -2.19 4.03
N GLN A 111 -8.49 -2.03 2.85
CA GLN A 111 -7.88 -2.42 1.59
C GLN A 111 -7.71 -1.21 0.67
N MET A 112 -6.51 -1.06 0.13
CA MET A 112 -6.25 -0.15 -0.98
C MET A 112 -6.21 -0.95 -2.28
N ALA A 113 -6.88 -0.46 -3.33
CA ALA A 113 -6.73 -0.94 -4.69
C ALA A 113 -5.73 -0.05 -5.43
N ASN A 114 -4.63 -0.63 -5.90
CA ASN A 114 -3.69 0.01 -6.81
C ASN A 114 -4.06 -0.40 -8.23
N HIS A 115 -4.20 0.58 -9.12
CA HIS A 115 -4.55 0.38 -10.52
C HIS A 115 -3.39 0.78 -11.41
N ASN A 116 -3.15 -0.01 -12.45
CA ASN A 116 -2.27 0.33 -13.55
C ASN A 116 -2.99 0.07 -14.87
N GLU A 117 -3.33 1.13 -15.60
CA GLU A 117 -3.92 1.07 -16.94
C GLU A 117 -2.82 1.36 -17.98
N HIS A 118 -2.58 0.42 -18.90
CA HIS A 118 -1.45 0.47 -19.83
C HIS A 118 -1.74 -0.22 -21.17
N ASN A 119 -0.87 -0.01 -22.17
CA ASN A 119 -1.03 -0.57 -23.53
C ASN A 119 -0.41 -1.98 -23.71
N GLY A 120 -0.26 -2.73 -22.63
CA GLY A 120 0.35 -4.08 -22.62
C GLY A 120 1.89 -4.17 -22.58
N TYR A 121 2.65 -3.05 -22.67
CA TYR A 121 4.12 -3.08 -22.62
C TYR A 121 4.74 -2.78 -21.25
N TYR A 122 4.01 -2.03 -20.42
CA TYR A 122 4.47 -1.56 -19.12
C TYR A 122 3.41 -1.94 -18.09
N GLY A 123 3.66 -2.97 -17.30
CA GLY A 123 2.73 -3.53 -16.34
C GLY A 123 3.37 -3.70 -14.97
N GLY A 124 2.60 -4.23 -14.03
CA GLY A 124 3.02 -4.51 -12.68
C GLY A 124 3.01 -3.29 -11.76
N PHE A 125 3.32 -3.55 -10.50
CA PHE A 125 3.31 -2.57 -9.42
C PHE A 125 4.64 -2.56 -8.69
N TRP A 126 5.07 -1.39 -8.24
CA TRP A 126 6.25 -1.21 -7.41
C TRP A 126 5.89 -0.46 -6.14
N ILE A 127 5.14 -1.12 -5.26
CA ILE A 127 4.73 -0.53 -3.99
C ILE A 127 5.92 -0.41 -3.04
N VAL A 128 6.24 0.82 -2.66
CA VAL A 128 7.32 1.16 -1.73
C VAL A 128 6.77 1.85 -0.48
N ALA A 129 7.56 1.84 0.60
CA ALA A 129 7.23 2.53 1.86
C ALA A 129 8.36 3.45 2.30
N ARG A 130 8.05 4.64 2.80
CA ARG A 130 9.05 5.65 3.22
C ARG A 130 8.61 6.37 4.50
N VAL A 131 9.57 6.71 5.35
CA VAL A 131 9.35 7.66 6.46
C VAL A 131 9.46 9.09 5.94
N PHE A 132 8.70 10.03 6.49
CA PHE A 132 8.73 11.44 6.09
C PHE A 132 8.36 12.40 7.22
#